data_AF-A0A524IQ72-F1
#
_entry.id   AF-A0A524IQ72-F1
#
_cell.length_a   1.000
_cell.length_b   1.000
_cell.length_c   1.000
_cell.angle_alpha   90.00
_cell.angle_beta   90.00
_cell.angle_gamma   90.00
#
_symmetry.space_group_name_H-M   'P 1'
#
loop_
_entity.id
_entity.type
_entity.pdbx_description
1 polymer ?
#
loop_
_entity_poly.entity_id
_entity_poly.type
_entity_poly.pdbx_seq_one_letter_code
_entity_poly.pdbx_strand_id
1 'polypeptide(L)'
;VGTGVFRVVERSMLESVLAEQNLAASGRAAPSGDAQIGALASAPWLIMGTVTSFEGGTKSTGGGIRVKGFSIGGKKTEAYLAIDLRVVNSTTGVVEFVRTVEGRSGGSGVSVGYSEANFGGALATESNTPVGKAIRAEVIEATDYLACVMYYEDECMDDYYGKERRRRSNSKDAIDLD
;
A
#
# COMPACT_ATOMS: atom_id res chain seq x y z
N VAL A 1 5.41 8.63 -3.80
CA VAL A 1 6.14 7.97 -2.70
C VAL A 1 7.43 8.74 -2.53
N GLY A 2 7.60 9.38 -1.38
CA GLY A 2 8.67 10.35 -1.14
C GLY A 2 8.10 11.57 -0.46
N THR A 3 8.20 11.60 0.86
CA THR A 3 7.88 12.77 1.69
C THR A 3 8.94 13.87 1.57
N GLY A 4 10.06 13.58 0.89
CA GLY A 4 11.21 14.49 0.75
C GLY A 4 12.13 14.54 1.97
N VAL A 5 11.69 14.00 3.12
CA VAL A 5 12.43 14.09 4.39
C VAL A 5 13.35 12.89 4.65
N PHE A 6 13.15 11.77 3.94
CA PHE A 6 13.94 10.55 4.12
C PHE A 6 14.90 10.31 2.97
N ARG A 7 16.18 10.06 3.30
CA ARG A 7 17.13 9.44 2.38
C ARG A 7 16.99 7.92 2.47
N VAL A 8 16.35 7.33 1.46
CA VAL A 8 16.15 5.89 1.38
C VAL A 8 17.39 5.22 0.79
N VAL A 9 17.84 4.13 1.42
CA VAL A 9 18.95 3.31 0.93
C VAL A 9 18.42 2.02 0.31
N GLU A 10 19.06 1.58 -0.78
CA GLU A 10 18.67 0.33 -1.45
C GLU A 10 19.06 -0.89 -0.61
N ARG A 11 18.14 -1.83 -0.50
CA ARG A 11 18.30 -3.10 0.23
C ARG A 11 17.69 -4.28 -0.51
N SER A 12 16.68 -4.06 -1.35
CA SER A 12 16.05 -5.09 -2.17
C SER A 12 16.97 -5.58 -3.29
N MET A 13 17.76 -4.68 -3.87
CA MET A 13 18.72 -5.00 -4.94
C MET A 13 20.17 -4.94 -4.45
N LEU A 14 20.41 -5.18 -3.15
CA LEU A 14 21.74 -5.05 -2.55
C LEU A 14 22.76 -6.01 -3.20
N GLU A 15 22.35 -7.23 -3.55
CA GLU A 15 23.22 -8.20 -4.21
C GLU A 15 23.70 -7.70 -5.58
N SER A 16 22.82 -7.08 -6.36
CA SER A 16 23.19 -6.47 -7.65
C SER A 16 24.17 -5.32 -7.46
N VAL A 17 23.98 -4.48 -6.43
CA VAL A 17 24.91 -3.39 -6.10
C VAL A 17 26.27 -3.94 -5.66
N LEU A 18 26.29 -4.99 -4.84
CA LEU A 18 27.51 -5.66 -4.41
C LEU A 18 28.23 -6.35 -5.58
N ALA A 19 27.48 -6.97 -6.49
CA ALA A 19 28.03 -7.56 -7.71
C ALA A 19 28.73 -6.52 -8.59
N GLU A 20 28.18 -5.31 -8.70
CA GLU A 20 28.81 -4.21 -9.42
C GLU A 20 30.10 -3.72 -8.74
N GLN A 21 30.10 -3.57 -7.41
CA GLN A 21 31.32 -3.25 -6.66
C GLN A 21 32.41 -4.32 -6.84
N ASN A 22 32.02 -5.61 -6.84
CA ASN A 22 32.93 -6.72 -7.10
C ASN A 22 33.45 -6.70 -8.56
N LEU A 23 32.60 -6.38 -9.53
CA LEU A 23 33.00 -6.25 -10.93
C LEU A 23 34.02 -5.12 -11.11
N ALA A 24 33.78 -3.97 -10.48
CA ALA A 24 34.71 -2.85 -10.46
C ALA A 24 36.05 -3.21 -9.81
N ALA A 25 36.04 -3.95 -8.69
CA ALA A 25 37.24 -4.43 -8.02
C ALA A 25 37.97 -5.56 -8.76
N SER A 26 37.31 -6.28 -9.68
CA SER A 26 37.89 -7.43 -10.39
C SER A 26 38.86 -7.06 -11.52
N GLY A 27 38.94 -5.77 -11.89
CA GLY A 27 39.72 -5.31 -13.05
C GLY A 27 39.08 -5.61 -14.41
N ARG A 28 37.83 -6.10 -14.43
CA ARG A 28 37.07 -6.36 -15.67
C ARG A 28 36.24 -5.15 -16.13
N ALA A 29 35.89 -4.24 -15.22
CA ALA A 29 35.15 -3.02 -15.53
C ALA A 29 36.06 -1.92 -16.10
N ALA A 30 35.45 -0.96 -16.80
CA ALA A 30 36.15 0.27 -17.17
C ALA A 30 36.56 1.06 -15.92
N PRO A 31 37.72 1.73 -15.90
CA PRO A 31 38.12 2.56 -14.76
C PRO A 31 37.22 3.80 -14.67
N SER A 32 36.29 3.82 -13.72
CA SER A 32 35.44 5.00 -13.46
C SER A 32 35.49 5.49 -12.00
N GLY A 33 35.88 4.62 -11.06
CA GLY A 33 35.93 4.94 -9.64
C GLY A 33 34.55 5.05 -8.97
N ASP A 34 33.46 4.74 -9.68
CA ASP A 34 32.10 4.95 -9.16
C ASP A 34 31.65 3.85 -8.19
N ALA A 35 31.86 2.58 -8.55
CA ALA A 35 31.48 1.44 -7.72
C ALA A 35 32.64 1.03 -6.81
N GLN A 36 32.52 1.35 -5.52
CA GLN A 36 33.58 1.13 -4.53
C GLN A 36 33.11 0.22 -3.39
N ILE A 37 33.92 -0.80 -3.08
CA ILE A 37 33.69 -1.67 -1.91
C ILE A 37 33.77 -0.83 -0.63
N GLY A 38 32.81 -1.06 0.27
CA GLY A 38 32.75 -0.38 1.58
C GLY A 38 32.06 0.99 1.57
N ALA A 39 31.64 1.50 0.40
CA ALA A 39 30.95 2.79 0.27
C ALA A 39 29.42 2.69 0.40
N LEU A 40 28.88 1.54 0.84
CA LEU A 40 27.44 1.39 1.03
C LEU A 40 26.96 2.24 2.21
N ALA A 41 25.94 3.07 1.97
CA ALA A 41 25.33 3.86 3.03
C ALA A 41 24.72 2.97 4.11
N SER A 42 25.05 3.23 5.38
CA SER A 42 24.36 2.67 6.53
C SER A 42 23.05 3.42 6.79
N ALA A 43 22.10 2.76 7.45
CA ALA A 43 20.83 3.36 7.87
C ALA A 43 20.62 3.07 9.37
N PRO A 44 20.38 4.10 10.20
CA PRO A 44 20.10 3.92 11.63
C PRO A 44 18.71 3.33 11.90
N TRP A 45 17.81 3.41 10.93
CA TRP A 45 16.42 2.96 11.04
C TRP A 45 16.09 1.98 9.91
N LEU A 46 15.46 0.87 10.26
CA LEU A 46 14.89 -0.10 9.34
C LEU A 46 13.37 -0.04 9.42
N ILE A 47 12.73 0.32 8.31
CA ILE A 47 11.28 0.34 8.19
C ILE A 47 10.84 -0.97 7.54
N MET A 48 9.93 -1.69 8.18
CA MET A 48 9.39 -2.94 7.67
C MET A 48 7.86 -2.87 7.69
N GLY A 49 7.23 -3.30 6.59
CA GLY A 49 5.79 -3.43 6.47
C GLY A 49 5.40 -4.89 6.26
N THR A 50 4.34 -5.36 6.91
CA THR A 50 3.75 -6.68 6.68
C THR A 50 2.28 -6.51 6.35
N VAL A 51 1.83 -7.08 5.24
CA VAL A 51 0.40 -7.13 4.91
C VAL A 51 -0.27 -8.11 5.87
N THR A 52 -1.19 -7.62 6.71
CA THR A 52 -1.87 -8.41 7.74
C THR A 52 -3.29 -8.77 7.36
N SER A 53 -3.94 -7.98 6.50
CA SER A 53 -5.24 -8.32 5.92
C SER A 53 -5.34 -7.83 4.50
N PHE A 54 -6.02 -8.61 3.67
CA PHE A 54 -6.36 -8.26 2.30
C PHE A 54 -7.70 -8.87 1.94
N GLU A 55 -8.68 -8.01 1.62
CA GLU A 55 -9.95 -8.42 1.04
C GLU A 55 -10.12 -7.71 -0.29
N GLY A 56 -9.90 -8.43 -1.39
CA GLY A 56 -10.28 -8.00 -2.73
C GLY A 56 -11.62 -8.63 -3.09
N GLY A 57 -12.69 -7.84 -3.17
CA GLY A 57 -14.02 -8.38 -3.44
C GLY A 57 -14.98 -7.42 -4.12
N THR A 58 -15.51 -7.85 -5.27
CA THR A 58 -16.71 -7.24 -5.86
C THR A 58 -17.92 -7.60 -4.99
N LYS A 59 -18.28 -6.75 -4.03
CA LYS A 59 -19.64 -6.78 -3.48
C LYS A 59 -20.60 -6.29 -4.55
N SER A 60 -21.12 -7.22 -5.37
CA SER A 60 -22.18 -6.94 -6.33
C SER A 60 -23.50 -6.64 -5.62
N THR A 61 -23.55 -5.52 -4.89
CA THR A 61 -24.78 -4.96 -4.32
C THR A 61 -25.44 -4.14 -5.42
N GLY A 62 -26.03 -4.86 -6.38
CA GLY A 62 -26.56 -4.26 -7.61
C GLY A 62 -27.99 -4.68 -7.86
N GLY A 63 -28.95 -3.99 -7.24
CA GLY A 63 -30.31 -3.99 -7.74
C GLY A 63 -30.28 -3.50 -9.19
N GLY A 64 -30.87 -4.31 -10.09
CA GLY A 64 -30.92 -4.01 -11.52
C GLY A 64 -32.35 -3.75 -11.95
N ILE A 65 -32.54 -2.74 -12.80
CA ILE A 65 -33.82 -2.50 -13.48
C ILE A 65 -33.77 -3.21 -14.84
N ARG A 66 -34.75 -4.07 -15.12
CA ARG A 66 -34.95 -4.68 -16.44
C ARG A 66 -36.18 -4.08 -17.10
N VAL A 67 -36.01 -3.49 -18.28
CA VAL A 67 -37.11 -2.95 -19.09
C VAL A 67 -36.89 -3.36 -20.54
N LYS A 68 -37.85 -4.09 -21.14
CA LYS A 68 -37.88 -4.46 -22.57
C LYS A 68 -36.52 -4.96 -23.12
N GLY A 69 -35.92 -5.99 -22.52
CA GLY A 69 -34.67 -6.59 -22.99
C GLY A 69 -33.39 -5.81 -22.61
N PHE A 70 -33.52 -4.59 -22.09
CA PHE A 70 -32.41 -3.84 -21.49
C PHE A 70 -32.31 -4.12 -19.99
N SER A 71 -31.09 -4.37 -19.52
CA SER A 71 -30.74 -4.51 -18.11
C SER A 71 -29.72 -3.45 -17.74
N ILE A 72 -30.02 -2.68 -16.70
CA ILE A 72 -29.10 -1.71 -16.11
C ILE A 72 -28.87 -2.13 -14.66
N GLY A 73 -27.62 -2.43 -14.31
CA GLY A 73 -27.22 -2.83 -12.97
C GLY A 73 -26.00 -2.06 -12.50
N GLY A 74 -26.03 -1.56 -11.27
CA GLY A 74 -24.86 -0.98 -10.61
C GLY A 74 -23.98 -2.07 -10.01
N LYS A 75 -22.66 -1.95 -10.15
CA LYS A 75 -21.68 -2.80 -9.47
C LYS A 75 -20.86 -1.93 -8.53
N LYS A 76 -20.79 -2.30 -7.25
CA LYS A 76 -19.82 -1.75 -6.31
C LYS A 76 -18.70 -2.76 -6.13
N THR A 77 -17.48 -2.27 -6.03
CA THR A 77 -16.31 -3.09 -5.73
C THR A 77 -15.62 -2.41 -4.57
N GLU A 78 -15.31 -3.17 -3.52
CA GLU A 78 -14.54 -2.66 -2.39
C GLU A 78 -13.31 -3.54 -2.23
N ALA A 79 -12.17 -2.88 -2.01
CA ALA A 79 -10.95 -3.54 -1.61
C ALA A 79 -10.52 -2.99 -0.26
N TYR A 80 -10.22 -3.89 0.67
CA TYR A 80 -9.63 -3.61 1.97
C TYR A 80 -8.21 -4.16 2.01
N LEU A 81 -7.31 -3.39 2.58
CA LEU A 81 -5.93 -3.77 2.83
C LEU A 81 -5.52 -3.23 4.20
N ALA A 82 -4.74 -4.01 4.92
CA ALA A 82 -4.13 -3.59 6.18
C ALA A 82 -2.66 -3.99 6.21
N ILE A 83 -1.80 -3.06 6.62
CA ILE A 83 -0.35 -3.21 6.72
C ILE A 83 0.09 -2.81 8.13
N ASP A 84 0.82 -3.72 8.78
CA ASP A 84 1.54 -3.43 10.01
C ASP A 84 2.94 -2.92 9.69
N LEU A 85 3.22 -1.70 10.13
CA LEU A 85 4.51 -1.03 10.02
C LEU A 85 5.27 -1.16 11.33
N ARG A 86 6.58 -1.42 11.23
CA ARG A 86 7.52 -1.32 12.35
C ARG A 86 8.78 -0.57 11.93
N VAL A 87 9.25 0.29 12.81
CA VAL A 87 10.52 1.01 12.69
C VAL A 87 11.47 0.45 13.73
N VAL A 88 12.61 -0.08 13.29
CA VAL A 88 13.60 -0.72 14.15
C VAL A 88 14.88 0.09 14.12
N ASN A 89 15.41 0.40 15.30
CA ASN A 89 16.75 0.96 15.44
C ASN A 89 17.78 -0.11 15.09
N SER A 90 18.58 0.10 14.05
CA SER A 90 19.56 -0.89 13.60
C SER A 90 20.76 -1.04 14.53
N THR A 91 20.97 -0.07 15.43
CA THR A 91 22.07 -0.09 16.41
C THR A 91 21.69 -0.90 17.65
N THR A 92 20.47 -0.74 18.16
CA THR A 92 20.03 -1.38 19.41
C THR A 92 19.10 -2.58 19.21
N GLY A 93 18.51 -2.72 18.02
CA GLY A 93 17.48 -3.73 17.73
C GLY A 93 16.10 -3.41 18.33
N VAL A 94 15.94 -2.24 18.97
CA VAL A 94 14.67 -1.83 19.58
C VAL A 94 13.67 -1.42 18.50
N VAL A 95 12.43 -1.88 18.64
CA VAL A 95 11.29 -1.42 17.82
C VAL A 95 10.78 -0.12 18.41
N GLU A 96 10.93 0.97 17.68
CA GLU A 96 10.71 2.33 18.20
C GLU A 96 9.33 2.85 17.84
N PHE A 97 8.81 2.44 16.67
CA PHE A 97 7.45 2.75 16.27
C PHE A 97 6.78 1.52 15.68
N VAL A 98 5.50 1.33 16.04
CA VAL A 98 4.62 0.32 15.44
C VAL A 98 3.31 0.98 15.10
N ARG A 99 2.78 0.70 13.91
CA ARG A 99 1.46 1.18 13.51
C ARG A 99 0.82 0.28 12.48
N THR A 100 -0.46 -0.01 12.67
CA THR A 100 -1.31 -0.57 11.62
C THR A 100 -1.89 0.57 10.79
N VAL A 101 -1.70 0.49 9.48
CA VAL A 101 -2.38 1.34 8.50
C VAL A 101 -3.46 0.49 7.84
N GLU A 102 -4.64 1.04 7.66
CA GLU A 102 -5.76 0.35 7.02
C GLU A 102 -6.27 1.21 5.86
N GLY A 103 -6.33 0.62 4.67
CA GLY A 103 -6.83 1.24 3.45
C GLY A 103 -8.13 0.61 2.99
N ARG A 104 -9.14 1.42 2.69
CA ARG A 104 -10.35 1.00 1.95
C ARG A 104 -10.41 1.77 0.64
N SER A 105 -10.59 1.06 -0.46
CA SER A 105 -10.82 1.68 -1.77
C SER A 105 -12.07 1.11 -2.40
N GLY A 106 -12.94 2.01 -2.88
CA GLY A 106 -14.17 1.67 -3.57
C GLY A 106 -14.09 2.02 -5.05
N GLY A 107 -14.70 1.21 -5.89
CA GLY A 107 -15.04 1.51 -7.27
C GLY A 107 -16.53 1.35 -7.51
N SER A 108 -17.12 2.24 -8.31
CA SER A 108 -18.51 2.11 -8.78
C SER A 108 -18.50 1.94 -10.29
N GLY A 109 -19.14 0.89 -10.79
CA GLY A 109 -19.32 0.62 -12.22
C GLY A 109 -20.80 0.54 -12.59
N VAL A 110 -21.14 0.93 -13.81
CA VAL A 110 -22.47 0.73 -14.40
C VAL A 110 -22.34 -0.38 -15.44
N SER A 111 -23.19 -1.40 -15.34
CA SER A 111 -23.33 -2.43 -16.37
C SER A 111 -24.62 -2.20 -17.14
N VAL A 112 -24.52 -2.16 -18.46
CA VAL A 112 -25.65 -2.13 -19.38
C VAL A 112 -25.60 -3.40 -20.22
N GLY A 113 -26.64 -4.22 -20.15
CA GLY A 113 -26.78 -5.43 -20.94
C GLY A 113 -28.03 -5.36 -21.82
N TYR A 114 -27.90 -5.82 -23.06
CA TYR A 114 -29.02 -6.01 -23.99
C TYR A 114 -29.17 -7.49 -24.31
N SER A 115 -30.37 -8.04 -24.14
CA SER A 115 -30.69 -9.41 -24.52
C SER A 115 -31.89 -9.42 -25.45
N GLU A 116 -31.66 -9.68 -26.73
CA GLU A 116 -32.69 -10.01 -27.70
C GLU A 116 -32.27 -11.29 -28.44
N ALA A 117 -33.25 -12.04 -28.96
CA ALA A 117 -33.10 -13.41 -29.42
C ALA A 117 -31.81 -13.63 -30.26
N ASN A 118 -30.90 -14.44 -29.70
CA ASN A 118 -29.63 -14.92 -30.27
C ASN A 118 -28.40 -13.98 -30.29
N PHE A 119 -28.43 -12.79 -29.66
CA PHE A 119 -27.21 -11.99 -29.48
C PHE A 119 -27.19 -11.27 -28.12
N GLY A 120 -26.29 -11.67 -27.22
CA GLY A 120 -26.09 -11.04 -25.92
C GLY A 120 -24.72 -10.37 -25.85
N GLY A 121 -24.68 -9.05 -25.82
CA GLY A 121 -23.47 -8.25 -25.62
C GLY A 121 -23.53 -7.50 -24.29
N ALA A 122 -22.58 -7.75 -23.39
CA ALA A 122 -22.43 -7.00 -22.15
C ALA A 122 -21.23 -6.05 -22.31
N LEU A 123 -21.48 -4.73 -22.27
CA LEU A 123 -20.41 -3.73 -22.23
C LEU A 123 -20.11 -3.40 -20.76
N ALA A 124 -18.93 -3.82 -20.29
CA ALA A 124 -18.42 -3.48 -18.97
C ALA A 124 -17.22 -2.56 -19.11
N THR A 125 -17.34 -1.33 -18.63
CA THR A 125 -16.22 -0.39 -18.53
C THR A 125 -15.63 -0.51 -17.13
N GLU A 126 -14.46 -1.14 -17.00
CA GLU A 126 -13.73 -1.25 -15.73
C GLU A 126 -12.47 -0.37 -15.81
N SER A 127 -12.31 0.54 -14.84
CA SER A 127 -11.14 1.43 -14.75
C SER A 127 -10.37 1.11 -13.47
N ASN A 128 -9.06 0.86 -13.60
CA ASN A 128 -8.06 0.61 -12.55
C ASN A 128 -8.57 -0.12 -11.28
N THR A 129 -8.15 -1.38 -11.11
CA THR A 129 -8.60 -2.25 -10.01
C THR A 129 -8.50 -1.53 -8.65
N PRO A 130 -9.58 -1.51 -7.83
CA PRO A 130 -9.60 -0.85 -6.53
C PRO A 130 -8.40 -1.22 -5.65
N VAL A 131 -8.01 -2.50 -5.69
CA VAL A 131 -6.82 -3.03 -4.99
C VAL A 131 -5.55 -2.20 -5.23
N GLY A 132 -5.23 -1.84 -6.48
CA GLY A 132 -4.02 -1.06 -6.77
C GLY A 132 -4.06 0.36 -6.20
N LYS A 133 -5.26 0.96 -6.15
CA LYS A 133 -5.47 2.27 -5.50
C LYS A 133 -5.33 2.16 -3.99
N ALA A 134 -5.86 1.12 -3.36
CA ALA A 134 -5.71 0.87 -1.92
C ALA A 134 -4.22 0.76 -1.54
N ILE A 135 -3.46 -0.10 -2.22
CA ILE A 135 -2.02 -0.29 -1.95
C ILE A 135 -1.27 1.04 -2.03
N ARG A 136 -1.48 1.81 -3.10
CA ARG A 136 -0.77 3.08 -3.27
C ARG A 136 -1.16 4.11 -2.22
N ALA A 137 -2.45 4.23 -1.90
CA ALA A 137 -2.92 5.14 -0.86
C ALA A 137 -2.36 4.77 0.51
N GLU A 138 -2.29 3.47 0.80
CA GLU A 138 -1.80 2.96 2.08
C GLU A 138 -0.30 3.20 2.25
N VAL A 139 0.50 3.00 1.20
CA VAL A 139 1.94 3.35 1.22
C VAL A 139 2.14 4.85 1.43
N ILE A 140 1.27 5.71 0.88
CA ILE A 140 1.35 7.16 1.10
C ILE A 140 1.04 7.49 2.57
N GLU A 141 -0.08 7.00 3.10
CA GLU A 141 -0.48 7.20 4.51
C GLU A 141 0.60 6.69 5.49
N ALA A 142 1.20 5.54 5.17
CA ALA A 142 2.34 5.00 5.91
C ALA A 142 3.55 5.96 5.91
N THR A 143 3.93 6.50 4.75
CA THR A 143 5.07 7.41 4.67
C THR A 143 4.81 8.76 5.33
N ASP A 144 3.58 9.27 5.24
CA ASP A 144 3.19 10.54 5.86
C ASP A 144 3.20 10.42 7.39
N TYR A 145 2.73 9.29 7.91
CA TYR A 145 2.86 8.97 9.33
C TYR A 145 4.31 8.96 9.80
N LEU A 146 5.17 8.26 9.06
CA LEU A 146 6.58 8.15 9.43
C LEU A 146 7.24 9.52 9.40
N ALA A 147 6.93 10.36 8.41
CA ALA A 147 7.44 11.73 8.37
C ALA A 147 6.95 12.56 9.56
N CYS A 148 5.68 12.41 9.96
CA CYS A 148 5.15 13.07 11.13
C CYS A 148 5.87 12.64 12.43
N VAL A 149 5.98 11.33 12.69
CA VAL A 149 6.53 10.82 13.95
C VAL A 149 8.06 10.89 14.04
N MET A 150 8.77 10.89 12.92
CA MET A 150 10.25 10.83 12.90
C MET A 150 10.93 12.14 12.49
N TYR A 151 10.19 13.11 11.94
CA TYR A 151 10.81 14.33 11.40
C TYR A 151 10.09 15.61 11.82
N TYR A 152 8.78 15.71 11.54
CA TYR A 152 8.05 16.95 11.83
C TYR A 152 7.78 17.12 13.32
N GLU A 153 7.48 16.01 14.03
CA GLU A 153 7.02 16.00 15.42
C GLU A 153 5.77 16.93 15.62
N ASP A 154 5.13 16.97 16.79
CA ASP A 154 3.95 17.82 17.09
C ASP A 154 2.60 17.53 16.36
N GLU A 155 1.78 18.58 16.10
CA GLU A 155 0.32 18.61 15.86
C GLU A 155 -0.24 17.58 14.86
N CYS A 156 0.58 17.11 13.93
CA CYS A 156 0.17 16.06 12.98
C CYS A 156 -0.09 14.71 13.68
N MET A 157 0.53 14.44 14.84
CA MET A 157 0.33 13.20 15.59
C MET A 157 -1.06 13.09 16.20
N ASP A 158 -1.73 14.21 16.51
CA ASP A 158 -3.08 14.19 17.08
C ASP A 158 -4.11 13.58 16.13
N ASP A 159 -4.00 13.85 14.82
CA ASP A 159 -4.84 13.21 13.80
C ASP A 159 -4.59 11.69 13.79
N TYR A 160 -3.33 11.27 13.83
CA TYR A 160 -2.96 9.87 13.82
C TYR A 160 -3.38 9.11 15.08
N TYR A 161 -3.29 9.74 16.26
CA TYR A 161 -3.87 9.19 17.49
C TYR A 161 -5.39 9.13 17.42
N GLY A 162 -6.04 10.10 16.78
CA GLY A 162 -7.48 10.06 16.48
C GLY A 162 -7.86 8.89 15.58
N LYS A 163 -7.11 8.66 14.50
CA LYS A 163 -7.29 7.53 13.58
C LYS A 163 -7.09 6.18 14.29
N GLU A 164 -6.02 6.04 15.07
CA GLU A 164 -5.75 4.80 15.81
C GLU A 164 -6.81 4.49 16.87
N ARG A 165 -7.32 5.51 17.58
CA ARG A 165 -8.43 5.35 18.54
C ARG A 165 -9.70 4.84 17.85
N ARG A 166 -10.07 5.42 16.71
CA ARG A 166 -11.24 4.98 15.93
C ARG A 166 -11.07 3.55 15.42
N ARG A 167 -9.89 3.22 14.88
CA ARG A 167 -9.56 1.87 14.42
C ARG A 167 -9.73 0.85 15.54
N ARG A 168 -9.10 1.09 16.70
CA ARG A 168 -9.21 0.21 17.88
C ARG A 168 -10.63 0.08 18.39
N SER A 169 -11.41 1.17 18.41
CA SER A 169 -12.84 1.11 18.76
C SER A 169 -13.58 0.18 17.82
N ASN A 170 -13.50 0.46 16.51
CA ASN A 170 -14.20 -0.32 15.49
C ASN A 170 -13.81 -1.80 15.51
N SER A 171 -12.52 -2.12 15.74
CA SER A 171 -12.06 -3.51 15.86
C SER A 171 -12.58 -4.19 17.12
N LYS A 172 -12.70 -3.47 18.24
CA LYS A 172 -13.28 -4.02 19.48
C LYS A 172 -14.78 -4.21 19.37
N ASP A 173 -15.48 -3.24 18.77
CA ASP A 173 -16.92 -3.28 18.56
C ASP A 173 -17.36 -4.40 17.61
N ALA A 174 -16.42 -4.94 16.82
CA ALA A 174 -16.66 -6.04 15.89
C ALA A 174 -16.56 -7.45 16.53
N ILE A 175 -16.22 -7.55 17.81
CA ILE A 175 -16.02 -8.82 18.51
C ILE A 175 -17.01 -8.88 19.68
N ASP A 176 -17.86 -9.92 19.71
CA ASP A 176 -18.61 -10.27 20.93
C ASP A 176 -17.65 -10.92 21.92
N LEU A 177 -17.40 -10.23 23.04
CA LEU A 177 -16.63 -10.72 24.17
C LEU A 177 -17.61 -11.11 25.28
N ASP A 178 -18.17 -12.32 25.18
CA ASP A 178 -18.93 -12.97 26.26
C ASP A 178 -18.01 -13.47 27.39
#